data_AF-A0AAU5JL55-F1
#
_entry.id   AF-A0AAU5JL55-F1
#
_cell.length_a   1.000
_cell.length_b   1.000
_cell.length_c   1.000
_cell.angle_alpha   90.00
_cell.angle_beta   90.00
_cell.angle_gamma   90.00
#
_symmetry.space_group_name_H-M   'P 1'
#
loop_
_entity.id
_entity.type
_entity.pdbx_description
1 polymer ?
#
loop_
_entity_poly.entity_id
_entity_poly.type
_entity_poly.pdbx_seq_one_letter_code
_entity_poly.pdbx_strand_id
1 'polypeptide(L)'
;MVPLIQRGWKIQHPRWGVLELQTPDGLAGIEYTTGDLDAEKELTTLEARWYLWGGPKTSYARWYATASTHTPIALVRAITDSVSDPSPVPRWKDSILSSLPEHAQLTPVLPPRSPAPTPRDLQRAAAARRTPALTTRSVPRWTTATRPQTSRVR
;
A
#
# COMPACT_ATOMS: atom_id res chain seq x y z
N MET A 1 10.81 2.31 -23.91
CA MET A 1 10.12 1.82 -25.13
C MET A 1 10.22 0.31 -25.27
N VAL A 2 11.35 -0.25 -25.70
CA VAL A 2 11.52 -1.72 -25.89
C VAL A 2 11.06 -2.55 -24.68
N PRO A 3 11.37 -2.18 -23.41
CA PRO A 3 10.90 -2.96 -22.26
C PRO A 3 9.38 -3.00 -22.09
N LEU A 4 8.67 -1.94 -22.47
CA LEU A 4 7.20 -1.88 -22.38
C LEU A 4 6.56 -2.82 -23.42
N ILE A 5 7.08 -2.80 -24.65
CA ILE A 5 6.63 -3.68 -25.73
C ILE A 5 6.87 -5.14 -25.36
N GLN A 6 8.02 -5.46 -24.78
CA GLN A 6 8.32 -6.81 -24.26
C GLN A 6 7.38 -7.23 -23.14
N ARG A 7 6.87 -6.29 -22.34
CA ARG A 7 5.85 -6.51 -21.30
C ARG A 7 4.41 -6.46 -21.83
N GLY A 8 4.23 -6.51 -23.15
CA GLY A 8 2.92 -6.62 -23.79
C GLY A 8 2.17 -5.30 -23.99
N TRP A 9 2.80 -4.15 -23.73
CA TRP A 9 2.22 -2.86 -24.05
C TRP A 9 2.15 -2.68 -25.56
N LYS A 10 1.02 -2.14 -26.03
CA LYS A 10 0.73 -1.96 -27.45
C LYS A 10 0.88 -0.50 -27.81
N ILE A 11 1.51 -0.23 -28.95
CA ILE A 11 1.52 1.10 -29.54
C ILE A 11 0.08 1.44 -29.93
N GLN A 12 -0.40 2.59 -29.51
CA GLN A 12 -1.73 3.12 -29.81
C GLN A 12 -1.59 4.41 -30.62
N HIS A 13 -2.59 4.68 -31.46
CA HIS A 13 -2.80 5.95 -32.21
C HIS A 13 -1.53 6.78 -32.46
N PRO A 14 -0.55 6.28 -33.24
CA PRO A 14 0.65 7.06 -33.53
C PRO A 14 0.24 8.33 -34.27
N ARG A 15 0.35 9.47 -33.58
CA ARG A 15 0.06 10.80 -34.11
C ARG A 15 1.39 11.48 -34.41
N TRP A 16 1.40 12.41 -35.37
CA TRP A 16 2.63 13.12 -35.69
C TRP A 16 3.17 13.80 -34.42
N GLY A 17 4.42 13.49 -34.06
CA GLY A 17 5.05 14.09 -32.89
C GLY A 17 4.69 13.45 -31.54
N VAL A 18 3.84 12.43 -31.45
CA VAL A 18 3.59 11.72 -30.17
C VAL A 18 3.44 10.21 -30.37
N LEU A 19 4.16 9.46 -29.54
CA LEU A 19 4.11 8.02 -29.48
C LEU A 19 3.37 7.59 -28.21
N GLU A 20 2.24 6.92 -28.39
CA GLU A 20 1.43 6.41 -27.30
C GLU A 20 1.58 4.89 -27.17
N LEU A 21 1.70 4.39 -25.94
CA LEU A 21 1.63 2.98 -25.61
C LEU A 21 0.62 2.76 -24.50
N GLN A 22 -0.16 1.68 -24.59
CA GLN A 22 -1.12 1.30 -23.55
C GLN A 22 -1.02 -0.17 -23.20
N THR A 23 -1.42 -0.51 -21.98
CA THR A 23 -1.61 -1.89 -21.55
C THR A 23 -2.76 -2.56 -22.32
N PRO A 24 -2.76 -3.90 -22.45
CA PRO A 24 -3.82 -4.61 -23.18
C PRO A 24 -5.24 -4.41 -22.64
N ASP A 25 -5.37 -4.16 -21.34
CA ASP A 25 -6.62 -3.88 -20.64
C ASP A 25 -7.05 -2.40 -20.74
N GLY A 26 -6.21 -1.52 -21.31
CA GLY A 26 -6.45 -0.10 -21.43
C GLY A 26 -6.46 0.66 -20.10
N LEU A 27 -5.99 0.05 -19.01
CA LEU A 27 -5.98 0.65 -17.68
C LEU A 27 -4.76 1.51 -17.41
N ALA A 28 -3.69 1.41 -18.20
CA ALA A 28 -2.54 2.30 -18.10
C ALA A 28 -2.01 2.67 -19.48
N GLY A 29 -1.46 3.87 -19.58
CA GLY A 29 -0.88 4.36 -20.82
C GLY A 29 0.20 5.39 -20.59
N ILE A 30 1.13 5.44 -21.54
CA ILE A 30 2.20 6.42 -21.59
C ILE A 30 2.19 7.08 -22.98
N GLU A 31 2.33 8.39 -22.97
CA GLU A 31 2.54 9.20 -24.15
C GLU A 31 3.93 9.83 -24.07
N TYR A 32 4.66 9.72 -25.17
CA TYR A 32 5.96 10.31 -25.35
C TYR A 32 5.92 11.26 -26.53
N THR A 33 6.09 12.55 -26.26
CA THR A 33 6.15 13.56 -27.31
C THR A 33 7.52 13.53 -27.97
N THR A 34 7.57 13.27 -29.27
CA THR A 34 8.75 13.25 -30.12
C THR A 34 8.90 14.60 -30.83
N GLY A 35 10.08 15.21 -30.81
CA GLY A 35 10.34 16.53 -31.42
C GLY A 35 10.92 17.53 -30.43
N ASP A 36 11.02 18.80 -30.79
CA ASP A 36 11.48 19.83 -29.88
C ASP A 36 10.32 20.32 -29.01
N LEU A 37 10.52 20.33 -27.70
CA LEU A 37 9.58 20.90 -26.74
C LEU A 37 10.30 22.03 -25.99
N ASP A 38 9.54 23.06 -25.67
CA ASP A 38 10.01 24.19 -24.89
C ASP A 38 9.91 23.85 -23.40
N ALA A 39 11.05 23.78 -22.72
CA ALA A 39 11.13 23.38 -21.33
C ALA A 39 10.36 24.32 -20.38
N GLU A 40 10.24 25.61 -20.71
CA GLU A 40 9.43 26.55 -19.91
C GLU A 40 7.95 26.28 -20.09
N LYS A 41 7.52 25.97 -21.32
CA LYS A 41 6.14 25.55 -21.58
C LYS A 41 5.81 24.22 -20.93
N GLU A 42 6.76 23.31 -20.84
CA GLU A 42 6.54 22.02 -20.18
C GLU A 42 6.21 22.14 -18.69
N LEU A 43 6.70 23.20 -18.02
CA LEU A 43 6.45 23.44 -16.60
C LEU A 43 5.22 24.31 -16.34
N THR A 44 4.89 25.20 -17.29
CA THR A 44 3.83 26.19 -17.14
C THR A 44 2.52 25.80 -17.81
N THR A 45 2.54 24.78 -18.66
CA THR A 45 1.38 24.28 -19.39
C THR A 45 1.18 22.78 -19.15
N LEU A 46 0.21 22.17 -19.83
CA LEU A 46 -0.03 20.73 -19.83
C LEU A 46 0.75 19.99 -20.93
N GLU A 47 1.65 20.68 -21.64
CA GLU A 47 2.57 20.04 -22.57
C GLU A 47 3.62 19.26 -21.78
N ALA A 48 3.65 17.94 -21.91
CA ALA A 48 4.64 17.13 -21.23
C ALA A 48 5.44 16.31 -22.25
N ARG A 49 6.75 16.22 -22.01
CA ARG A 49 7.61 15.33 -22.78
C ARG A 49 7.23 13.87 -22.56
N TRP A 50 6.94 13.53 -21.31
CA TRP A 50 6.41 12.25 -20.90
C TRP A 50 5.13 12.46 -20.11
N TYR A 51 4.05 11.80 -20.53
CA TYR A 51 2.79 11.76 -19.80
C TYR A 51 2.42 10.31 -19.54
N LEU A 52 2.29 9.94 -18.28
CA LEU A 52 1.90 8.61 -17.84
C LEU A 52 0.57 8.73 -17.10
N TRP A 53 -0.30 7.74 -17.28
CA TRP A 53 -1.58 7.69 -16.59
C TRP A 53 -1.98 6.26 -16.28
N GLY A 54 -2.87 6.11 -15.29
CA GLY A 54 -3.48 4.84 -14.97
C GLY A 54 -4.87 5.01 -14.35
N GLY A 55 -5.69 3.97 -14.49
CA GLY A 55 -7.08 3.91 -14.06
C GLY A 55 -8.07 3.87 -15.24
N PRO A 56 -9.34 3.52 -14.97
CA PRO A 56 -10.37 3.39 -16.00
C PRO A 56 -10.69 4.73 -16.67
N LYS A 57 -10.96 4.70 -17.98
CA LYS A 57 -11.19 5.92 -18.80
C LYS A 57 -12.33 6.80 -18.32
N THR A 58 -13.38 6.22 -17.73
CA THR A 58 -14.59 6.92 -17.27
C THR A 58 -14.63 7.16 -15.76
N SER A 59 -13.57 6.81 -15.03
CA SER A 59 -13.54 6.88 -13.57
C SER A 59 -12.79 8.11 -13.08
N TYR A 60 -13.29 8.72 -12.00
CA TYR A 60 -12.57 9.74 -11.22
C TYR A 60 -11.30 9.19 -10.54
N ALA A 61 -11.07 7.88 -10.58
CA ALA A 61 -9.90 7.20 -10.03
C ALA A 61 -8.65 7.23 -10.94
N ARG A 62 -8.61 8.12 -11.93
CA ARG A 62 -7.46 8.23 -12.83
C ARG A 62 -6.34 9.01 -12.14
N TRP A 63 -5.14 8.44 -12.16
CA TRP A 63 -3.92 9.14 -11.76
C TRP A 63 -3.09 9.45 -13.00
N TYR A 64 -2.23 10.46 -12.87
CA TYR A 64 -1.29 10.82 -13.91
C TYR A 64 0.05 11.27 -13.31
N ALA A 65 1.09 11.19 -14.12
CA ALA A 65 2.41 11.73 -13.84
C ALA A 65 2.96 12.35 -15.12
N THR A 66 3.59 13.50 -15.00
CA THR A 66 4.30 14.16 -16.10
C THR A 66 5.78 14.25 -15.79
N ALA A 67 6.59 14.22 -16.84
CA ALA A 67 8.00 14.61 -16.76
C ALA A 67 8.33 15.54 -17.92
N SER A 68 9.10 16.58 -17.60
CA SER A 68 9.67 17.54 -18.55
C SER A 68 11.01 17.04 -19.08
N THR A 69 11.49 17.63 -20.17
CA THR A 69 12.79 17.39 -20.82
C THR A 69 13.97 17.40 -19.85
N HIS A 70 13.91 18.20 -18.78
CA HIS A 70 14.96 18.28 -17.75
C HIS A 70 14.83 17.24 -16.63
N THR A 71 13.78 16.42 -16.63
CA THR A 71 13.62 15.35 -15.65
C THR A 71 14.71 14.30 -15.86
N PRO A 72 15.48 13.92 -14.83
CA PRO A 72 16.53 12.92 -14.97
C PRO A 72 15.99 11.62 -15.57
N ILE A 73 16.60 11.16 -16.66
CA ILE A 73 16.14 9.97 -17.40
C ILE A 73 16.09 8.71 -16.52
N ALA A 74 16.98 8.62 -15.52
CA ALA A 74 16.99 7.52 -14.56
C ALA A 74 15.69 7.47 -13.74
N LEU A 75 15.13 8.63 -13.38
CA LEU A 75 13.87 8.71 -12.63
C LEU A 75 12.69 8.32 -13.52
N VAL A 76 12.63 8.86 -14.74
CA VAL A 76 11.59 8.50 -15.73
C VAL A 76 11.60 6.99 -15.99
N ARG A 77 12.79 6.41 -16.14
CA ARG A 77 12.97 4.96 -16.30
C ARG A 77 12.48 4.18 -15.08
N ALA A 78 12.91 4.55 -13.88
CA ALA A 78 12.52 3.85 -12.65
C ALA A 78 11.00 3.85 -12.43
N ILE A 79 10.33 4.99 -12.69
CA ILE A 79 8.86 5.10 -12.59
C ILE A 79 8.19 4.21 -13.65
N THR A 80 8.65 4.29 -14.89
CA THR A 80 8.12 3.48 -16.01
C THR A 80 8.29 1.99 -15.75
N ASP A 81 9.46 1.57 -15.24
CA ASP A 81 9.78 0.18 -14.91
C ASP A 81 8.90 -0.32 -13.75
N SER A 82 8.63 0.52 -12.74
CA SER A 82 7.74 0.20 -11.63
C SER A 82 6.28 0.06 -12.05
N VAL A 83 5.79 0.95 -12.93
CA VAL A 83 4.39 0.94 -13.38
C VAL A 83 4.11 -0.21 -14.35
N SER A 84 5.11 -0.61 -15.13
CA SER A 84 4.96 -1.74 -16.05
C SER A 84 5.27 -3.09 -15.43
N ASP A 85 5.67 -3.14 -14.15
CA ASP A 85 5.89 -4.40 -13.43
C ASP A 85 4.53 -5.07 -13.13
N PRO A 86 4.27 -6.31 -13.61
CA PRO A 86 3.02 -7.01 -13.34
C PRO A 86 2.93 -7.58 -11.93
N SER A 87 3.98 -7.46 -11.11
CA SER A 87 4.02 -8.02 -9.76
C SER A 87 2.91 -7.44 -8.86
N PRO A 88 2.15 -8.28 -8.13
CA PRO A 88 1.11 -7.79 -7.24
C PRO A 88 1.67 -6.86 -6.15
N VAL A 89 0.98 -5.74 -5.92
CA VAL A 89 1.37 -4.75 -4.91
C VAL A 89 0.44 -4.86 -3.69
N PRO A 90 0.97 -4.96 -2.45
CA PRO A 90 0.15 -4.97 -1.26
C PRO A 90 -0.59 -3.64 -1.09
N ARG A 91 -1.90 -3.70 -0.85
CA ARG A 91 -2.76 -2.53 -0.61
C ARG A 91 -3.72 -2.81 0.54
N TRP A 92 -4.02 -1.78 1.32
CA TRP A 92 -5.12 -1.83 2.28
C TRP A 92 -6.44 -1.87 1.53
N LYS A 93 -7.28 -2.86 1.83
CA LYS A 93 -8.58 -3.06 1.16
C LYS A 93 -9.44 -1.80 1.23
N ASP A 94 -9.48 -1.15 2.40
CA ASP A 94 -10.33 0.01 2.66
C ASP A 94 -9.81 1.30 1.99
N SER A 95 -8.59 1.28 1.44
CA SER A 95 -8.03 2.38 0.65
C SER A 95 -8.34 2.27 -0.85
N ILE A 96 -8.97 1.18 -1.28
CA ILE A 96 -9.37 1.00 -2.68
C ILE A 96 -10.71 1.70 -2.88
N LEU A 97 -10.76 2.63 -3.84
CA LEU A 97 -12.01 3.29 -4.23
C LEU A 97 -13.04 2.24 -4.64
N SER A 98 -14.29 2.42 -4.23
CA SER A 98 -15.37 1.46 -4.43
C SER A 98 -15.64 1.10 -5.90
N SER A 99 -15.19 1.92 -6.85
CA SER A 99 -15.32 1.71 -8.30
C SER A 99 -14.17 0.91 -8.94
N LEU A 100 -13.09 0.65 -8.20
CA LEU A 100 -11.92 -0.09 -8.70
C LEU A 100 -11.93 -1.62 -8.54
N PRO A 101 -12.74 -2.27 -7.67
CA PRO A 101 -12.70 -3.72 -7.52
C PRO A 101 -13.00 -4.51 -8.80
N GLU A 102 -13.80 -3.95 -9.72
CA GLU A 102 -14.06 -4.58 -11.02
C GLU A 102 -12.85 -4.58 -11.95
N HIS A 103 -11.85 -3.74 -11.66
CA HIS A 103 -10.63 -3.55 -12.45
C HIS A 103 -9.37 -4.07 -11.75
N ALA A 104 -9.50 -4.73 -10.60
CA ALA A 104 -8.36 -5.22 -9.82
C ALA A 104 -8.65 -6.59 -9.19
N GLN A 105 -7.69 -7.50 -9.29
CA GLN A 105 -7.78 -8.78 -8.57
C GLN A 105 -7.20 -8.63 -7.16
N LEU A 106 -8.06 -8.81 -6.15
CA LEU A 106 -7.65 -8.73 -4.74
C LEU A 106 -7.40 -10.13 -4.18
N THR A 107 -6.16 -10.39 -3.80
CA THR A 107 -5.79 -11.61 -3.06
C THR A 107 -5.51 -11.21 -1.60
N PRO A 108 -6.29 -11.71 -0.62
CA PRO A 108 -6.01 -11.46 0.78
C PRO A 108 -4.61 -11.93 1.16
N VAL A 109 -3.82 -11.06 1.78
CA VAL A 109 -2.55 -11.46 2.38
C VAL A 109 -2.87 -12.21 3.67
N LEU A 110 -2.86 -13.54 3.61
CA LEU A 110 -3.08 -14.36 4.79
C LEU A 110 -1.86 -14.19 5.72
N PRO A 111 -2.04 -13.78 6.99
CA PRO A 111 -0.94 -13.81 7.93
C PRO A 111 -0.42 -15.26 8.03
N PRO A 112 0.90 -15.45 8.21
CA PRO A 112 1.43 -16.78 8.44
C PRO A 112 0.64 -17.43 9.57
N ARG A 113 0.22 -18.69 9.35
CA ARG A 113 -0.58 -19.44 10.32
C ARG A 113 0.12 -19.37 11.66
N SER A 114 -0.58 -18.88 12.70
CA SER A 114 -0.02 -18.85 14.04
C SER A 114 0.52 -20.24 14.39
N PRO A 115 1.75 -20.33 14.90
CA PRO A 115 2.30 -21.61 15.32
C PRO A 115 1.36 -22.25 16.34
N ALA A 116 1.24 -23.58 16.29
CA ALA A 116 0.48 -24.32 17.28
C ALA A 116 0.98 -23.93 18.70
N PRO A 117 0.07 -23.71 19.66
CA PRO A 117 0.44 -23.26 20.99
C PRO A 117 1.45 -24.23 21.61
N THR A 118 2.54 -23.69 22.13
CA THR A 118 3.55 -24.53 22.80
C THR A 118 3.01 -25.02 24.15
N PRO A 119 3.55 -26.11 24.71
CA PRO A 119 3.18 -26.54 26.07
C PRO A 119 3.29 -25.42 27.12
N ARG A 120 4.26 -24.51 26.96
CA ARG A 120 4.44 -23.34 27.84
C ARG A 120 3.33 -22.31 27.70
N ASP A 121 2.77 -22.15 26.50
CA ASP A 121 1.64 -21.25 26.25
C ASP A 121 0.35 -21.81 26.86
N LEU A 122 0.18 -23.14 26.81
CA LEU A 122 -0.91 -23.83 27.51
C LEU A 122 -0.78 -23.68 29.03
N GLN A 123 0.43 -23.80 29.59
CA GLN A 123 0.68 -23.60 31.02
C GLN A 123 0.38 -22.16 31.45
N ARG A 124 0.82 -21.16 30.68
CA ARG A 124 0.51 -19.74 30.95
C ARG A 124 -1.00 -19.47 30.86
N ALA A 125 -1.67 -20.00 29.85
CA ALA A 125 -3.13 -19.87 29.74
C ALA A 125 -3.87 -20.57 30.89
N ALA A 126 -3.40 -21.74 31.33
CA ALA A 126 -3.95 -22.43 32.48
C ALA A 126 -3.70 -21.69 33.80
N ALA A 127 -2.53 -21.06 33.97
CA ALA A 127 -2.23 -20.23 35.14
C ALA A 127 -3.04 -18.93 35.16
N ALA A 128 -3.22 -18.28 34.01
CA ALA A 128 -4.02 -17.06 33.88
C ALA A 128 -5.52 -17.30 34.14
N ARG A 129 -6.02 -18.50 33.82
CA ARG A 129 -7.40 -18.92 34.11
C ARG A 129 -7.64 -19.33 35.56
N ARG A 130 -6.58 -19.49 36.37
CA ARG A 130 -6.78 -19.74 37.80
C ARG A 130 -7.22 -18.44 38.46
N THR A 131 -8.40 -18.48 39.07
CA THR A 131 -8.87 -17.44 39.99
C THR A 131 -7.76 -17.18 41.01
N PRO A 132 -7.36 -15.92 41.27
CA PRO A 132 -6.37 -15.64 42.28
C PRO A 132 -6.86 -16.26 43.59
N ALA A 133 -6.07 -17.20 44.13
CA ALA A 133 -6.35 -17.74 45.45
C ALA A 133 -6.43 -16.55 46.42
N LEU A 134 -7.51 -16.47 47.20
CA LEU A 134 -7.67 -15.49 48.28
C LEU A 134 -6.35 -15.44 49.05
N THR A 135 -5.59 -14.36 48.84
CA THR A 135 -4.26 -14.24 49.41
C THR A 135 -4.41 -14.20 50.91
N THR A 136 -3.89 -15.19 51.62
CA THR A 136 -3.56 -15.05 53.02
C THR A 136 -2.63 -13.84 53.14
N ARG A 137 -3.15 -12.72 53.65
CA ARG A 137 -2.36 -11.53 53.96
C ARG A 137 -1.36 -11.89 55.06
N SER A 138 -0.13 -12.24 54.68
CA SER A 138 0.98 -12.33 55.62
C SER A 138 1.33 -10.93 56.09
N VAL A 139 1.09 -10.64 57.37
CA VAL A 139 1.61 -9.44 58.01
C VAL A 139 3.10 -9.69 58.28
N PRO A 140 4.02 -8.83 57.80
CA PRO A 140 5.44 -8.97 58.10
C PRO A 140 5.65 -9.00 59.63
N ARG A 141 6.47 -9.94 60.11
CA ARG A 141 6.75 -10.16 61.55
C ARG A 141 7.31 -8.93 62.29
N TRP A 142 7.72 -7.89 61.57
CA TRP A 142 8.36 -6.68 62.12
C TRP A 142 7.49 -5.42 62.11
N THR A 143 6.20 -5.50 61.76
CA THR A 143 5.29 -4.35 61.90
C THR A 143 4.54 -4.38 63.22
N THR A 144 4.68 -3.31 64.01
CA THR A 144 3.89 -3.02 65.22
C THR A 144 2.54 -2.36 64.91
N ALA A 145 2.12 -2.34 63.64
CA ALA A 145 0.89 -1.69 63.22
C ALA A 145 -0.32 -2.57 63.57
N THR A 146 -1.03 -2.21 64.64
CA THR A 146 -2.35 -2.76 64.98
C THR A 146 -3.35 -2.42 63.88
N ARG A 147 -4.08 -3.41 63.36
CA ARG A 147 -5.14 -3.17 62.37
C ARG A 147 -6.25 -2.31 63.00
N PRO A 148 -6.80 -1.31 62.30
CA PRO A 148 -8.00 -0.62 62.77
C PRO A 148 -9.15 -1.63 62.90
N GLN A 149 -9.86 -1.58 64.02
CA GLN A 149 -11.10 -2.33 64.21
C GLN A 149 -12.12 -1.87 63.17
N THR A 150 -12.55 -2.79 62.31
CA THR A 150 -13.77 -2.61 61.53
C THR A 150 -14.95 -2.62 62.49
N SER A 151 -15.48 -1.45 62.81
CA SER A 151 -16.81 -1.33 63.40
C SER A 151 -17.83 -1.80 62.37
N ARG A 152 -18.59 -2.84 62.72
CA ARG A 152 -19.84 -3.15 62.03
C ARG A 152 -20.84 -2.07 62.43
N VAL A 153 -21.14 -1.16 61.51
CA VAL A 153 -22.33 -0.32 61.60
C VAL A 153 -23.53 -1.19 61.22
N ARG A 154 -24.56 -1.19 62.06
CA ARG A 154 -25.85 -1.85 61.84
C ARG A 154 -26.83 -0.83 61.30
#